data_AF-A0A5J6WG22-F1
#
_entry.id   AF-A0A5J6WG22-F1
#
_cell.length_a   1.000
_cell.length_b   1.000
_cell.length_c   1.000
_cell.angle_alpha   90.00
_cell.angle_beta   90.00
_cell.angle_gamma   90.00
#
_symmetry.space_group_name_H-M   'P 1'
#
loop_
_entity.id
_entity.type
_entity.pdbx_description
1 polymer ?
#
loop_
_entity_poly.entity_id
_entity_poly.type
_entity_poly.pdbx_seq_one_letter_code
_entity_poly.pdbx_strand_id
1 'polypeptide(L)'
;MSKYWFKRLISVLVSTAFIPVSAANIAEISVSECKAMATAGVMSAAAPVQCDRLRQVLFDYIDFQGQQHNNGSIIVMDAVAPYIATIFERLYILKFPINKAQPIRHYQGDDDLSMADNNTSAFNYRPIAGKRSLSIHAYGLAVDINPKQNPFVEFGEQGSANFKPENGAKYANRMQFRYGKDQRQGFAEDVISTFADNGFLYWGGFWNTPIDYQHFQVSRNMANLMAAMSADNAAQFFAHYVQWYRTCKTSYPAAYAEHKVSDYTHYLENKLNSESLHKTFKLSPASVITAMQKALPLQTATMCIKK
;
A
#
# COMPACT_ATOMS: atom_id res chain seq x y z
N MET A 1 28.66 70.65 26.86
CA MET A 1 28.21 69.44 27.59
C MET A 1 27.76 68.41 26.56
N SER A 2 28.54 67.34 26.40
CA SER A 2 28.41 66.33 25.33
C SER A 2 27.19 65.43 25.55
N LYS A 3 26.38 65.19 24.50
CA LYS A 3 25.28 64.21 24.50
C LYS A 3 25.65 63.02 23.62
N TYR A 4 26.01 61.90 24.24
CA TYR A 4 26.19 60.61 23.57
C TYR A 4 24.82 59.96 23.36
N TRP A 5 24.49 59.62 22.12
CA TRP A 5 23.31 58.81 21.76
C TRP A 5 23.73 57.35 21.58
N PHE A 6 23.30 56.48 22.50
CA PHE A 6 23.41 55.03 22.37
C PHE A 6 22.41 54.54 21.31
N LYS A 7 22.90 54.05 20.17
CA LYS A 7 22.08 53.27 19.22
C LYS A 7 21.96 51.83 19.73
N ARG A 8 20.76 51.43 20.16
CA ARG A 8 20.40 50.03 20.39
C ARG A 8 20.37 49.29 19.05
N LEU A 9 21.26 48.31 18.86
CA LEU A 9 21.18 47.32 17.79
C LEU A 9 20.09 46.30 18.15
N ILE A 10 18.98 46.32 17.42
CA ILE A 10 17.96 45.27 17.46
C ILE A 10 18.50 44.12 16.60
N SER A 11 18.87 43.00 17.23
CA SER A 11 19.20 41.78 16.52
C SER A 11 17.91 41.14 16.00
N VAL A 12 17.71 41.19 14.68
CA VAL A 12 16.63 40.46 14.02
C VAL A 12 17.06 39.01 13.88
N LEU A 13 16.51 38.14 14.72
CA LEU A 13 16.59 36.69 14.56
C LEU A 13 15.74 36.28 13.35
N VAL A 14 16.40 36.06 12.21
CA VAL A 14 15.76 35.46 11.03
C VAL A 14 15.62 33.95 11.32
N SER A 15 14.46 33.55 11.82
CA SER A 15 14.08 32.13 11.88
C SER A 15 13.74 31.66 10.47
N THR A 16 14.70 31.02 9.79
CA THR A 16 14.43 30.26 8.57
C THR A 16 13.53 29.08 8.91
N ALA A 17 12.23 29.20 8.64
CA ALA A 17 11.33 28.05 8.69
C ALA A 17 11.76 27.09 7.56
N PHE A 18 12.40 25.98 7.91
CA PHE A 18 12.60 24.87 6.98
C PHE A 18 11.24 24.27 6.66
N ILE A 19 10.73 24.52 5.46
CA ILE A 19 9.58 23.77 4.95
C ILE A 19 10.09 22.35 4.71
N PRO A 20 9.56 21.32 5.40
CA PRO A 20 9.97 19.96 5.13
C PRO A 20 9.59 19.62 3.69
N VAL A 21 10.59 19.28 2.88
CA VAL A 21 10.36 18.71 1.55
C VAL A 21 9.76 17.32 1.77
N SER A 22 8.54 17.11 1.28
CA SER A 22 7.89 15.80 1.32
C SER A 22 8.78 14.76 0.65
N ALA A 23 9.00 13.62 1.31
CA ALA A 23 9.75 12.50 0.74
C ALA A 23 8.96 11.74 -0.34
N ALA A 24 7.72 12.14 -0.63
CA ALA A 24 6.90 11.56 -1.67
C ALA A 24 6.10 12.61 -2.47
N ASN A 25 5.89 12.34 -3.75
CA ASN A 25 5.10 13.16 -4.68
C ASN A 25 4.16 12.26 -5.51
N ILE A 26 3.02 12.79 -5.93
CA ILE A 26 2.00 12.09 -6.71
C ILE A 26 1.84 12.81 -8.04
N ALA A 27 2.00 12.07 -9.13
CA ALA A 27 1.87 12.58 -10.49
C ALA A 27 0.77 11.84 -11.27
N GLU A 28 0.12 12.55 -12.18
CA GLU A 28 -0.79 11.95 -13.16
C GLU A 28 -0.01 11.10 -14.18
N ILE A 29 -0.65 10.03 -14.65
CA ILE A 29 -0.11 9.23 -15.75
C ILE A 29 -0.34 9.99 -17.05
N SER A 30 0.73 10.42 -17.71
CA SER A 30 0.65 11.10 -19.00
C SER A 30 0.19 10.14 -20.11
N VAL A 31 -0.29 10.69 -21.23
CA VAL A 31 -0.68 9.89 -22.41
C VAL A 31 0.49 9.05 -22.93
N SER A 32 1.71 9.61 -22.94
CA SER A 32 2.91 8.87 -23.37
C SER A 32 3.27 7.75 -22.41
N GLU A 33 3.16 7.98 -21.10
CA GLU A 33 3.38 6.96 -20.07
C GLU A 33 2.34 5.84 -20.17
N CYS A 34 1.07 6.18 -20.34
CA CYS A 34 -0.01 5.20 -20.56
C CYS A 34 0.25 4.33 -21.80
N LYS A 35 0.70 4.93 -22.91
CA LYS A 35 1.09 4.19 -24.12
C LYS A 35 2.30 3.30 -23.89
N ALA A 36 3.28 3.75 -23.11
CA ALA A 36 4.44 2.95 -22.73
C ALA A 36 4.03 1.75 -21.86
N MET A 37 3.12 1.96 -20.92
CA MET A 37 2.53 0.90 -20.10
C MET A 37 1.80 -0.15 -20.96
N ALA A 38 0.99 0.28 -21.94
CA ALA A 38 0.31 -0.64 -22.86
C ALA A 38 1.30 -1.42 -23.73
N THR A 39 2.31 -0.75 -24.29
CA THR A 39 3.39 -1.40 -25.09
C THR A 39 4.15 -2.43 -24.27
N ALA A 40 4.39 -2.15 -22.99
CA ALA A 40 5.09 -3.04 -22.07
C ALA A 40 4.18 -4.14 -21.47
N GLY A 41 2.94 -4.30 -21.92
CA GLY A 41 2.03 -5.35 -21.46
C GLY A 41 1.49 -5.17 -20.03
N VAL A 42 1.79 -4.05 -19.35
CA VAL A 42 1.32 -3.78 -17.98
C VAL A 42 -0.06 -3.13 -17.92
N MET A 43 -0.61 -2.71 -19.07
CA MET A 43 -1.92 -2.06 -19.20
C MET A 43 -2.65 -2.55 -20.45
N SER A 44 -3.98 -2.61 -20.38
CA SER A 44 -4.84 -2.97 -21.52
C SER A 44 -6.20 -2.28 -21.40
N ALA A 45 -6.91 -2.13 -22.51
CA ALA A 45 -8.30 -1.69 -22.51
C ALA A 45 -9.23 -2.62 -21.69
N ALA A 46 -8.82 -3.88 -21.46
CA ALA A 46 -9.52 -4.83 -20.60
C ALA A 46 -9.13 -4.73 -19.11
N ALA A 47 -8.24 -3.80 -18.74
CA ALA A 47 -7.88 -3.58 -17.35
C ALA A 47 -9.07 -3.01 -16.56
N PRO A 48 -9.27 -3.44 -15.30
CA PRO A 48 -10.40 -3.00 -14.49
C PRO A 48 -10.32 -1.51 -14.14
N VAL A 49 -9.13 -0.91 -14.24
CA VAL A 49 -8.89 0.52 -14.13
C VAL A 49 -8.00 1.00 -15.26
N GLN A 50 -8.34 2.16 -15.82
CA GLN A 50 -7.61 2.79 -16.92
C GLN A 50 -6.64 3.85 -16.39
N CYS A 51 -5.75 4.36 -17.25
CA CYS A 51 -4.65 5.25 -16.83
C CYS A 51 -5.10 6.54 -16.13
N ASP A 52 -6.29 7.07 -16.45
CA ASP A 52 -6.90 8.24 -15.80
C ASP A 52 -7.22 7.99 -14.31
N ARG A 53 -7.44 6.72 -13.94
CA ARG A 53 -7.65 6.24 -12.57
C ARG A 53 -6.37 5.76 -11.89
N LEU A 54 -5.21 5.93 -12.53
CA LEU A 54 -3.90 5.59 -11.97
C LEU A 54 -3.08 6.84 -11.67
N ARG A 55 -2.17 6.73 -10.71
CA ARG A 55 -1.19 7.76 -10.36
C ARG A 55 0.17 7.14 -10.13
N GLN A 56 1.22 7.87 -10.52
CA GLN A 56 2.58 7.53 -10.18
C GLN A 56 2.92 8.16 -8.83
N VAL A 57 3.38 7.35 -7.88
CA VAL A 57 3.92 7.83 -6.60
C VAL A 57 5.43 7.75 -6.68
N LEU A 58 6.06 8.92 -6.65
CA LEU A 58 7.51 9.11 -6.60
C LEU A 58 7.93 9.28 -5.14
N PHE A 59 9.01 8.66 -4.70
CA PHE A 59 9.47 8.78 -3.32
C PHE A 59 10.96 8.54 -3.13
N ASP A 60 11.48 9.12 -2.06
CA ASP A 60 12.81 8.84 -1.55
C ASP A 60 12.82 7.53 -0.74
N TYR A 61 13.91 6.79 -0.82
CA TYR A 61 14.11 5.58 -0.01
C TYR A 61 15.57 5.44 0.43
N ILE A 62 15.77 4.65 1.49
CA ILE A 62 17.09 4.22 1.94
C ILE A 62 17.30 2.78 1.49
N ASP A 63 18.45 2.43 0.95
CA ASP A 63 18.76 1.06 0.55
C ASP A 63 19.38 0.22 1.70
N PHE A 64 19.69 -1.04 1.41
CA PHE A 64 20.32 -1.96 2.36
C PHE A 64 21.76 -1.58 2.75
N GLN A 65 22.38 -0.64 2.03
CA GLN A 65 23.69 -0.07 2.34
C GLN A 65 23.57 1.26 3.11
N GLY A 66 22.34 1.72 3.38
CA GLY A 66 22.07 2.99 4.04
C GLY A 66 22.18 4.20 3.11
N GLN A 67 22.25 4.01 1.79
CA GLN A 67 22.33 5.09 0.82
C GLN A 67 20.93 5.62 0.51
N GLN A 68 20.82 6.94 0.37
CA GLN A 68 19.59 7.60 -0.04
C GLN A 68 19.44 7.59 -1.56
N HIS A 69 18.24 7.27 -2.01
CA HIS A 69 17.81 7.31 -3.40
C HIS A 69 16.57 8.18 -3.51
N ASN A 70 16.43 8.91 -4.62
CA ASN A 70 15.32 9.82 -4.92
C ASN A 70 14.55 9.41 -6.20
N ASN A 71 14.70 8.16 -6.60
CA ASN A 71 14.17 7.61 -7.85
C ASN A 71 13.17 6.46 -7.61
N GLY A 72 12.67 6.31 -6.38
CA GLY A 72 11.65 5.34 -6.05
C GLY A 72 10.34 5.69 -6.75
N SER A 73 9.73 4.73 -7.42
CA SER A 73 8.50 4.96 -8.18
C SER A 73 7.63 3.72 -8.28
N ILE A 74 6.34 3.88 -7.96
CA ILE A 74 5.31 2.86 -8.22
C ILE A 74 4.05 3.49 -8.80
N ILE A 75 3.20 2.68 -9.42
CA ILE A 75 1.91 3.10 -9.98
C ILE A 75 0.79 2.44 -9.18
N VAL A 76 -0.20 3.22 -8.77
CA VAL A 76 -1.34 2.79 -7.93
C VAL A 76 -2.63 3.47 -8.37
N MET A 77 -3.77 3.01 -7.86
CA MET A 77 -5.07 3.66 -8.06
C MET A 77 -5.04 5.08 -7.45
N ASP A 78 -5.66 6.02 -8.14
CA ASP A 78 -5.80 7.42 -7.72
C ASP A 78 -6.28 7.60 -6.27
N ALA A 79 -7.33 6.86 -5.88
CA ALA A 79 -7.94 6.91 -4.57
C ALA A 79 -7.00 6.50 -3.42
N VAL A 80 -5.93 5.73 -3.70
CA VAL A 80 -4.98 5.26 -2.68
C VAL A 80 -3.61 5.93 -2.75
N ALA A 81 -3.35 6.71 -3.80
CA ALA A 81 -2.06 7.36 -4.00
C ALA A 81 -1.58 8.20 -2.80
N PRO A 82 -2.44 8.99 -2.11
CA PRO A 82 -2.04 9.72 -0.90
C PRO A 82 -1.57 8.81 0.23
N TYR A 83 -2.24 7.67 0.44
CA TYR A 83 -1.92 6.72 1.50
C TYR A 83 -0.66 5.92 1.21
N ILE A 84 -0.43 5.61 -0.06
CA ILE A 84 0.81 5.00 -0.55
C ILE A 84 1.99 5.97 -0.37
N ALA A 85 1.82 7.24 -0.72
CA ALA A 85 2.84 8.27 -0.46
C ALA A 85 3.20 8.35 1.04
N THR A 86 2.19 8.34 1.92
CA THR A 86 2.39 8.29 3.38
C THR A 86 3.12 7.02 3.83
N ILE A 87 2.83 5.85 3.24
CA ILE A 87 3.56 4.61 3.54
C ILE A 87 5.05 4.80 3.23
N PHE A 88 5.41 5.22 2.02
CA PHE A 88 6.82 5.34 1.63
C PHE A 88 7.56 6.46 2.37
N GLU A 89 6.89 7.58 2.65
CA GLU A 89 7.43 8.60 3.55
C GLU A 89 7.73 8.03 4.94
N ARG A 90 6.82 7.22 5.50
CA ARG A 90 7.04 6.57 6.79
C ARG A 90 8.20 5.56 6.74
N LEU A 91 8.30 4.77 5.67
CA LEU A 91 9.42 3.84 5.47
C LEU A 91 10.75 4.59 5.40
N TYR A 92 10.80 5.72 4.71
CA TYR A 92 11.97 6.58 4.63
C TYR A 92 12.38 7.12 6.02
N ILE A 93 11.43 7.66 6.79
CA ILE A 93 11.66 8.16 8.16
C ILE A 93 12.18 7.05 9.07
N LEU A 94 11.64 5.83 8.94
CA LEU A 94 12.06 4.66 9.72
C LEU A 94 13.38 4.06 9.23
N LYS A 95 13.95 4.55 8.12
CA LYS A 95 15.10 3.97 7.43
C LYS A 95 14.90 2.47 7.14
N PHE A 96 13.66 2.09 6.82
CA PHE A 96 13.38 0.74 6.37
C PHE A 96 14.05 0.54 4.99
N PRO A 97 14.95 -0.44 4.84
CA PRO A 97 15.70 -0.56 3.60
C PRO A 97 14.80 -1.07 2.47
N ILE A 98 14.80 -0.37 1.35
CA ILE A 98 14.19 -0.79 0.09
C ILE A 98 15.31 -0.99 -0.92
N ASN A 99 15.37 -2.15 -1.57
CA ASN A 99 16.43 -2.43 -2.54
C ASN A 99 16.32 -1.55 -3.79
N LYS A 100 15.10 -1.47 -4.35
CA LYS A 100 14.70 -0.55 -5.41
C LYS A 100 13.19 -0.54 -5.52
N ALA A 101 12.64 0.49 -6.17
CA ALA A 101 11.23 0.56 -6.53
C ALA A 101 11.08 1.20 -7.91
N GLN A 102 10.68 0.42 -8.90
CA GLN A 102 10.46 0.83 -10.28
C GLN A 102 9.13 0.28 -10.80
N PRO A 103 8.38 1.02 -11.64
CA PRO A 103 7.17 0.51 -12.26
C PRO A 103 7.46 -0.75 -13.09
N ILE A 104 6.55 -1.73 -13.06
CA ILE A 104 6.75 -3.04 -13.71
C ILE A 104 7.01 -2.94 -15.22
N ARG A 105 6.63 -1.85 -15.89
CA ARG A 105 6.98 -1.63 -17.31
C ARG A 105 8.49 -1.65 -17.56
N HIS A 106 9.33 -1.37 -16.56
CA HIS A 106 10.78 -1.50 -16.65
C HIS A 106 11.20 -2.95 -16.97
N TYR A 107 10.38 -3.92 -16.56
CA TYR A 107 10.55 -5.35 -16.76
C TYR A 107 9.60 -5.90 -17.85
N GLN A 108 9.03 -5.03 -18.70
CA GLN A 108 8.12 -5.43 -19.79
C GLN A 108 6.91 -6.27 -19.31
N GLY A 109 6.40 -6.00 -18.10
CA GLY A 109 5.27 -6.75 -17.55
C GLY A 109 5.65 -8.03 -16.80
N ASP A 110 6.92 -8.44 -16.88
CA ASP A 110 7.41 -9.68 -16.29
C ASP A 110 7.62 -9.52 -14.77
N ASP A 111 6.74 -10.19 -14.03
CA ASP A 111 6.70 -10.21 -12.57
C ASP A 111 7.89 -10.98 -11.98
N ASP A 112 8.31 -12.07 -12.64
CA ASP A 112 9.41 -12.93 -12.18
C ASP A 112 10.75 -12.21 -12.35
N LEU A 113 10.96 -11.48 -13.46
CA LEU A 113 12.14 -10.61 -13.63
C LEU A 113 12.17 -9.49 -12.58
N SER A 114 11.02 -8.90 -12.26
CA SER A 114 10.92 -7.87 -11.23
C SER A 114 11.27 -8.41 -9.84
N MET A 115 10.73 -9.59 -9.49
CA MET A 115 11.03 -10.26 -8.22
C MET A 115 12.50 -10.68 -8.12
N ALA A 116 13.07 -11.24 -9.19
CA ALA A 116 14.48 -11.64 -9.24
C ALA A 116 15.43 -10.47 -9.02
N ASP A 117 15.06 -9.28 -9.51
CA ASP A 117 15.78 -8.03 -9.31
C ASP A 117 15.46 -7.32 -7.97
N ASN A 118 14.70 -7.99 -7.10
CA ASN A 118 14.30 -7.51 -5.78
C ASN A 118 13.63 -6.13 -5.83
N ASN A 119 12.72 -5.94 -6.79
CA ASN A 119 12.02 -4.70 -7.02
C ASN A 119 10.74 -4.61 -6.17
N THR A 120 10.59 -3.52 -5.43
CA THR A 120 9.31 -3.16 -4.80
C THR A 120 8.37 -2.62 -5.87
N SER A 121 7.16 -3.18 -5.96
CA SER A 121 6.27 -2.94 -7.09
C SER A 121 4.80 -2.83 -6.69
N ALA A 122 3.96 -2.36 -7.61
CA ALA A 122 2.52 -2.22 -7.39
C ALA A 122 1.76 -2.58 -8.69
N PHE A 123 1.20 -1.61 -9.42
CA PHE A 123 0.34 -1.91 -10.57
C PHE A 123 1.01 -2.79 -11.65
N ASN A 124 0.33 -3.90 -11.99
CA ASN A 124 0.61 -4.77 -13.12
C ASN A 124 -0.69 -5.44 -13.58
N TYR A 125 -1.17 -5.14 -14.79
CA TYR A 125 -2.35 -5.81 -15.35
C TYR A 125 -2.02 -7.25 -15.74
N ARG A 126 -2.26 -8.18 -14.80
CA ARG A 126 -2.07 -9.61 -15.03
C ARG A 126 -3.08 -10.49 -14.28
N PRO A 127 -3.34 -11.72 -14.77
CA PRO A 127 -3.93 -12.76 -13.95
C PRO A 127 -3.07 -13.09 -12.71
N ILE A 128 -3.70 -13.66 -11.68
CA ILE A 128 -2.97 -14.37 -10.62
C ILE A 128 -2.27 -15.57 -11.27
N ALA A 129 -1.03 -15.86 -10.85
CA ALA A 129 -0.26 -17.00 -11.36
C ALA A 129 -1.11 -18.30 -11.30
N GLY A 130 -1.20 -18.98 -12.45
CA GLY A 130 -1.97 -20.23 -12.58
C GLY A 130 -3.50 -20.09 -12.50
N LYS A 131 -4.07 -18.87 -12.42
CA LYS A 131 -5.53 -18.65 -12.32
C LYS A 131 -6.03 -17.72 -13.41
N ARG A 132 -7.33 -17.80 -13.71
CA ARG A 132 -8.00 -16.87 -14.65
C ARG A 132 -8.39 -15.54 -14.01
N SER A 133 -8.48 -15.49 -12.68
CA SER A 133 -8.83 -14.28 -11.94
C SER A 133 -7.65 -13.29 -11.92
N LEU A 134 -7.94 -12.00 -12.12
CA LEU A 134 -6.93 -10.93 -12.05
C LEU A 134 -6.31 -10.79 -10.66
N SER A 135 -5.02 -10.46 -10.63
CA SER A 135 -4.34 -10.05 -9.39
C SER A 135 -4.95 -8.77 -8.81
N ILE A 136 -4.80 -8.48 -7.52
CA ILE A 136 -5.15 -7.15 -6.99
C ILE A 136 -4.19 -6.07 -7.53
N HIS A 137 -2.97 -6.45 -7.94
CA HIS A 137 -2.06 -5.57 -8.68
C HIS A 137 -2.69 -4.96 -9.94
N ALA A 138 -3.59 -5.69 -10.61
CA ALA A 138 -4.28 -5.21 -11.80
C ALA A 138 -5.26 -4.04 -11.51
N TYR A 139 -5.55 -3.77 -10.24
CA TYR A 139 -6.41 -2.68 -9.78
C TYR A 139 -5.60 -1.50 -9.23
N GLY A 140 -4.28 -1.63 -9.09
CA GLY A 140 -3.44 -0.62 -8.44
C GLY A 140 -3.68 -0.52 -6.93
N LEU A 141 -4.12 -1.62 -6.31
CA LEU A 141 -4.52 -1.70 -4.90
C LEU A 141 -3.74 -2.77 -4.13
N ALA A 142 -2.54 -3.12 -4.62
CA ALA A 142 -1.59 -4.00 -3.97
C ALA A 142 -0.15 -3.49 -4.15
N VAL A 143 0.72 -3.85 -3.21
CA VAL A 143 2.15 -3.54 -3.20
C VAL A 143 2.92 -4.78 -2.78
N ASP A 144 3.97 -5.11 -3.53
CA ASP A 144 4.96 -6.11 -3.16
C ASP A 144 6.25 -5.41 -2.73
N ILE A 145 6.80 -5.74 -1.55
CA ILE A 145 7.98 -5.08 -0.99
C ILE A 145 9.16 -6.04 -0.79
N ASN A 146 10.33 -5.65 -1.33
CA ASN A 146 11.59 -6.41 -1.25
C ASN A 146 11.40 -7.94 -1.45
N PRO A 147 11.00 -8.41 -2.64
CA PRO A 147 10.69 -9.82 -2.91
C PRO A 147 11.73 -10.83 -2.40
N LYS A 148 13.02 -10.48 -2.44
CA LYS A 148 14.09 -11.35 -1.94
C LYS A 148 14.03 -11.55 -0.43
N GLN A 149 13.81 -10.48 0.33
CA GLN A 149 13.65 -10.55 1.79
C GLN A 149 12.30 -11.15 2.17
N ASN A 150 11.28 -10.97 1.32
CA ASN A 150 9.90 -11.34 1.57
C ASN A 150 9.37 -12.24 0.44
N PRO A 151 9.87 -13.48 0.33
CA PRO A 151 9.55 -14.34 -0.80
C PRO A 151 8.09 -14.78 -0.81
N PHE A 152 7.58 -15.03 -2.01
CA PHE A 152 6.40 -15.85 -2.22
C PHE A 152 6.77 -17.33 -2.08
N VAL A 153 5.95 -18.09 -1.36
CA VAL A 153 6.22 -19.48 -0.97
C VAL A 153 5.04 -20.37 -1.35
N GLU A 154 5.30 -21.31 -2.24
CA GLU A 154 4.37 -22.36 -2.65
C GLU A 154 4.80 -23.71 -2.06
N PHE A 155 3.84 -24.54 -1.70
CA PHE A 155 4.10 -25.90 -1.24
C PHE A 155 3.65 -26.90 -2.31
N GLY A 156 4.57 -27.75 -2.76
CA GLY A 156 4.27 -28.85 -3.67
C GLY A 156 3.50 -29.97 -2.98
N GLU A 157 2.97 -30.92 -3.76
CA GLU A 157 2.15 -32.03 -3.27
C GLU A 157 2.85 -32.89 -2.19
N GLN A 158 4.19 -32.98 -2.24
CA GLN A 158 5.01 -33.72 -1.28
C GLN A 158 5.54 -32.85 -0.11
N GLY A 159 5.03 -31.62 0.05
CA GLY A 159 5.42 -30.69 1.11
C GLY A 159 6.71 -29.91 0.84
N SER A 160 7.31 -30.02 -0.35
CA SER A 160 8.47 -29.22 -0.76
C SER A 160 8.08 -27.74 -0.89
N ALA A 161 8.83 -26.84 -0.24
CA ALA A 161 8.63 -25.41 -0.36
C ALA A 161 9.42 -24.83 -1.55
N ASN A 162 8.73 -24.16 -2.47
CA ASN A 162 9.29 -23.42 -3.59
C ASN A 162 9.22 -21.92 -3.31
N PHE A 163 10.34 -21.21 -3.49
CA PHE A 163 10.46 -19.79 -3.18
C PHE A 163 10.58 -18.98 -4.47
N LYS A 164 9.86 -17.85 -4.53
CA LYS A 164 10.01 -16.83 -5.57
C LYS A 164 10.33 -15.48 -4.93
N PRO A 165 11.46 -14.84 -5.30
CA PRO A 165 12.55 -15.41 -6.09
C PRO A 165 13.26 -16.56 -5.36
N GLU A 166 13.94 -17.45 -6.09
CA GLU A 166 14.59 -18.65 -5.53
C GLU A 166 15.61 -18.31 -4.43
N ASN A 167 16.39 -17.24 -4.64
CA ASN A 167 17.36 -16.74 -3.66
C ASN A 167 16.70 -16.16 -2.38
N GLY A 168 15.38 -16.00 -2.38
CA GLY A 168 14.56 -15.67 -1.23
C GLY A 168 14.45 -16.80 -0.20
N ALA A 169 14.77 -18.05 -0.57
CA ALA A 169 14.83 -19.19 0.35
C ALA A 169 15.77 -18.94 1.56
N LYS A 170 16.80 -18.10 1.39
CA LYS A 170 17.69 -17.65 2.49
C LYS A 170 16.93 -16.93 3.62
N TYR A 171 15.74 -16.41 3.33
CA TYR A 171 14.87 -15.67 4.23
C TYR A 171 13.65 -16.48 4.72
N ALA A 172 13.62 -17.80 4.47
CA ALA A 172 12.57 -18.70 4.93
C ALA A 172 12.44 -18.73 6.47
N ASN A 173 13.56 -18.76 7.19
CA ASN A 173 13.54 -18.55 8.63
C ASN A 173 13.18 -17.07 8.87
N ARG A 174 12.01 -16.79 9.44
CA ARG A 174 11.52 -15.43 9.73
C ARG A 174 11.97 -14.87 11.08
N MET A 175 12.73 -15.63 11.88
CA MET A 175 13.23 -15.15 13.18
C MET A 175 14.17 -13.95 12.99
N GLN A 176 13.85 -12.85 13.68
CA GLN A 176 14.64 -11.64 13.71
C GLN A 176 15.97 -11.87 14.47
N PHE A 177 15.88 -12.46 15.67
CA PHE A 177 17.03 -12.78 16.51
C PHE A 177 17.44 -14.23 16.30
N ARG A 178 18.66 -14.42 15.78
CA ARG A 178 19.24 -15.75 15.52
C ARG A 178 20.60 -15.81 16.20
N TYR A 179 20.82 -16.82 17.03
CA TYR A 179 22.07 -16.99 17.78
C TYR A 179 23.28 -16.98 16.83
N GLY A 180 24.27 -16.13 17.13
CA GLY A 180 25.51 -16.00 16.36
C GLY A 180 25.35 -15.44 14.94
N LYS A 181 24.21 -14.81 14.61
CA LYS A 181 23.99 -14.21 13.28
C LYS A 181 23.55 -12.76 13.41
N ASP A 182 23.96 -11.97 12.43
CA ASP A 182 23.49 -10.60 12.32
C ASP A 182 21.96 -10.54 12.13
N GLN A 183 21.40 -9.46 12.67
CA GLN A 183 20.01 -9.11 12.41
C GLN A 183 19.81 -8.87 10.92
N ARG A 184 18.70 -9.37 10.40
CA ARG A 184 18.28 -9.09 9.03
C ARG A 184 17.28 -7.95 9.05
N GLN A 185 17.31 -7.15 8.00
CA GLN A 185 16.42 -6.02 7.79
C GLN A 185 15.57 -6.25 6.54
N GLY A 186 14.59 -5.37 6.32
CA GLY A 186 13.75 -5.37 5.13
C GLY A 186 12.61 -6.39 5.17
N PHE A 187 12.26 -6.88 6.36
CA PHE A 187 11.16 -7.83 6.57
C PHE A 187 9.82 -7.12 6.58
N ALA A 188 8.85 -7.65 5.84
CA ALA A 188 7.51 -7.10 5.75
C ALA A 188 6.82 -7.03 7.13
N GLU A 189 7.16 -7.93 8.06
CA GLU A 189 6.72 -7.96 9.45
C GLU A 189 6.96 -6.63 10.17
N ASP A 190 8.07 -5.95 9.88
CA ASP A 190 8.44 -4.68 10.51
C ASP A 190 7.53 -3.52 10.07
N VAL A 191 6.78 -3.70 8.98
CA VAL A 191 6.00 -2.64 8.32
C VAL A 191 4.51 -2.97 8.16
N ILE A 192 4.03 -4.10 8.67
CA ILE A 192 2.61 -4.49 8.61
C ILE A 192 1.70 -3.38 9.15
N SER A 193 2.06 -2.81 10.30
CA SER A 193 1.27 -1.74 10.91
C SER A 193 1.25 -0.46 10.05
N THR A 194 2.36 -0.11 9.41
CA THR A 194 2.46 1.03 8.48
C THR A 194 1.53 0.86 7.29
N PHE A 195 1.52 -0.32 6.66
CA PHE A 195 0.61 -0.62 5.55
C PHE A 195 -0.85 -0.63 5.99
N ALA A 196 -1.13 -1.28 7.12
CA ALA A 196 -2.49 -1.44 7.61
C ALA A 196 -3.09 -0.10 8.07
N ASP A 197 -2.31 0.75 8.74
CA ASP A 197 -2.71 2.11 9.11
C ASP A 197 -3.01 3.00 7.89
N ASN A 198 -2.64 2.55 6.68
CA ASN A 198 -2.89 3.23 5.41
C ASN A 198 -3.82 2.42 4.48
N GLY A 199 -4.58 1.48 5.03
CA GLY A 199 -5.68 0.81 4.35
C GLY A 199 -5.35 -0.55 3.71
N PHE A 200 -4.10 -0.99 3.78
CA PHE A 200 -3.67 -2.29 3.25
C PHE A 200 -3.64 -3.33 4.38
N LEU A 201 -4.84 -3.77 4.78
CA LEU A 201 -5.02 -4.65 5.96
C LEU A 201 -4.65 -6.10 5.69
N TYR A 202 -4.67 -6.53 4.43
CA TYR A 202 -4.46 -7.92 4.06
C TYR A 202 -3.00 -8.09 3.65
N TRP A 203 -2.23 -8.77 4.49
CA TRP A 203 -0.85 -9.15 4.21
C TRP A 203 -0.78 -10.63 3.86
N GLY A 204 -0.09 -10.95 2.76
CA GLY A 204 0.03 -12.31 2.24
C GLY A 204 0.81 -13.27 3.14
N GLY A 205 1.61 -12.74 4.07
CA GLY A 205 2.28 -13.54 5.10
C GLY A 205 1.32 -14.18 6.12
N PHE A 206 0.05 -13.77 6.17
CA PHE A 206 -0.99 -14.40 7.00
C PHE A 206 -1.74 -15.55 6.30
N TRP A 207 -1.46 -15.82 5.02
CA TRP A 207 -2.12 -16.90 4.30
C TRP A 207 -1.54 -18.27 4.65
N ASN A 208 -2.35 -19.32 4.48
CA ASN A 208 -1.88 -20.70 4.70
C ASN A 208 -1.12 -21.24 3.48
N THR A 209 -1.63 -20.99 2.26
CA THR A 209 -0.99 -21.38 1.00
C THR A 209 -1.60 -20.63 -0.20
N PRO A 210 -0.79 -20.12 -1.15
CA PRO A 210 0.64 -19.84 -0.96
C PRO A 210 0.82 -18.78 0.15
N ILE A 211 2.01 -18.72 0.75
CA ILE A 211 2.38 -17.64 1.67
C ILE A 211 3.09 -16.56 0.86
N ASP A 212 2.63 -15.32 0.93
CA ASP A 212 3.15 -14.24 0.09
C ASP A 212 3.68 -13.08 0.95
N TYR A 213 4.92 -13.22 1.44
CA TYR A 213 5.46 -12.28 2.44
C TYR A 213 5.63 -10.86 1.91
N GLN A 214 5.85 -10.68 0.60
CA GLN A 214 6.00 -9.37 -0.02
C GLN A 214 4.69 -8.60 -0.09
N HIS A 215 3.56 -9.30 -0.07
CA HIS A 215 2.32 -8.82 -0.64
C HIS A 215 1.39 -8.14 0.36
N PHE A 216 1.06 -6.88 0.11
CA PHE A 216 0.06 -6.10 0.85
C PHE A 216 -1.06 -5.69 -0.10
N GLN A 217 -2.32 -5.92 0.28
CA GLN A 217 -3.46 -5.60 -0.57
C GLN A 217 -4.70 -5.14 0.23
N VAL A 218 -5.66 -4.60 -0.49
CA VAL A 218 -7.06 -4.47 -0.04
C VAL A 218 -7.83 -5.78 -0.28
N SER A 219 -9.09 -5.85 0.18
CA SER A 219 -9.94 -7.00 -0.12
C SER A 219 -10.37 -7.04 -1.60
N ARG A 220 -10.64 -8.24 -2.13
CA ARG A 220 -11.17 -8.39 -3.51
C ARG A 220 -12.48 -7.65 -3.74
N ASN A 221 -13.39 -7.69 -2.76
CA ASN A 221 -14.69 -7.00 -2.84
C ASN A 221 -14.49 -5.49 -2.97
N MET A 222 -13.59 -4.93 -2.14
CA MET A 222 -13.21 -3.53 -2.18
C MET A 222 -12.53 -3.14 -3.50
N ALA A 223 -11.62 -3.94 -4.03
CA ALA A 223 -10.98 -3.65 -5.32
C ALA A 223 -12.00 -3.59 -6.47
N ASN A 224 -12.95 -4.53 -6.51
CA ASN A 224 -14.03 -4.52 -7.50
C ASN A 224 -14.98 -3.32 -7.31
N LEU A 225 -15.28 -2.96 -6.07
CA LEU A 225 -16.12 -1.81 -5.74
C LEU A 225 -15.49 -0.50 -6.21
N MET A 226 -14.23 -0.25 -5.83
CA MET A 226 -13.52 0.99 -6.14
C MET A 226 -13.27 1.16 -7.65
N ALA A 227 -13.04 0.06 -8.38
CA ALA A 227 -12.94 0.09 -9.83
C ALA A 227 -14.27 0.47 -10.52
N ALA A 228 -15.42 0.17 -9.90
CA ALA A 228 -16.74 0.53 -10.42
C ALA A 228 -17.19 1.95 -10.02
N MET A 229 -16.54 2.58 -9.04
CA MET A 229 -16.84 3.92 -8.56
C MET A 229 -16.16 5.00 -9.43
N SER A 230 -16.71 6.22 -9.43
CA SER A 230 -15.97 7.41 -9.86
C SER A 230 -14.75 7.65 -8.95
N ALA A 231 -13.77 8.41 -9.43
CA ALA A 231 -12.58 8.77 -8.66
C ALA A 231 -12.93 9.35 -7.28
N ASP A 232 -13.85 10.34 -7.23
CA ASP A 232 -14.25 10.99 -5.98
C ASP A 232 -14.92 10.03 -5.00
N ASN A 233 -15.79 9.15 -5.47
CA ASN A 233 -16.47 8.18 -4.61
C ASN A 233 -15.48 7.11 -4.09
N ALA A 234 -14.55 6.66 -4.92
CA ALA A 234 -13.51 5.72 -4.51
C ALA A 234 -12.57 6.36 -3.48
N ALA A 235 -12.18 7.63 -3.66
CA ALA A 235 -11.36 8.37 -2.72
C ALA A 235 -12.05 8.56 -1.36
N GLN A 236 -13.33 8.99 -1.37
CA GLN A 236 -14.13 9.11 -0.14
C GLN A 236 -14.32 7.77 0.57
N PHE A 237 -14.60 6.70 -0.19
CA PHE A 237 -14.72 5.35 0.35
C PHE A 237 -13.42 4.90 1.06
N PHE A 238 -12.28 5.06 0.39
CA PHE A 238 -10.99 4.65 0.94
C PHE A 238 -10.61 5.49 2.16
N ALA A 239 -10.91 6.79 2.15
CA ALA A 239 -10.68 7.65 3.30
C ALA A 239 -11.49 7.23 4.53
N HIS A 240 -12.78 6.92 4.35
CA HIS A 240 -13.61 6.38 5.44
C HIS A 240 -13.10 5.02 5.92
N TYR A 241 -12.64 4.16 5.00
CA TYR A 241 -12.06 2.86 5.33
C TYR A 241 -10.82 2.99 6.23
N VAL A 242 -9.89 3.87 5.87
CA VAL A 242 -8.68 4.13 6.66
C VAL A 242 -9.03 4.76 8.01
N GLN A 243 -9.94 5.72 8.04
CA GLN A 243 -10.38 6.36 9.28
C GLN A 243 -11.06 5.35 10.21
N TRP A 244 -11.96 4.51 9.70
CA TRP A 244 -12.60 3.43 10.43
C TRP A 244 -11.56 2.54 11.11
N TYR A 245 -10.57 2.05 10.34
CA TYR A 245 -9.54 1.18 10.88
C TYR A 245 -8.73 1.85 11.99
N ARG A 246 -8.27 3.09 11.78
CA ARG A 246 -7.49 3.85 12.78
C ARG A 246 -8.29 4.09 14.06
N THR A 247 -9.57 4.44 13.93
CA THR A 247 -10.48 4.61 15.08
C THR A 247 -10.68 3.28 15.81
N CYS A 248 -11.02 2.20 15.11
CA CYS A 248 -11.20 0.88 15.75
C CYS A 248 -9.93 0.38 16.43
N LYS A 249 -8.75 0.55 15.80
CA LYS A 249 -7.44 0.21 16.40
C LYS A 249 -7.23 0.95 17.72
N THR A 250 -7.52 2.25 17.75
CA THR A 250 -7.34 3.09 18.94
C THR A 250 -8.33 2.74 20.03
N SER A 251 -9.59 2.48 19.68
CA SER A 251 -10.66 2.17 20.63
C SER A 251 -10.61 0.73 21.16
N TYR A 252 -10.07 -0.23 20.41
CA TYR A 252 -10.07 -1.66 20.75
C TYR A 252 -8.68 -2.31 20.57
N PRO A 253 -7.67 -1.89 21.35
CA PRO A 253 -6.28 -2.34 21.18
C PRO A 253 -6.08 -3.84 21.38
N ALA A 254 -6.88 -4.50 22.24
CA ALA A 254 -6.81 -5.95 22.43
C ALA A 254 -7.30 -6.72 21.19
N ALA A 255 -8.45 -6.34 20.63
CA ALA A 255 -8.95 -6.94 19.39
C ALA A 255 -7.99 -6.70 18.21
N TYR A 256 -7.35 -5.52 18.19
CA TYR A 256 -6.30 -5.21 17.22
C TYR A 256 -5.08 -6.12 17.33
N ALA A 257 -4.57 -6.32 18.56
CA ALA A 257 -3.41 -7.19 18.80
C ALA A 257 -3.64 -8.64 18.35
N GLU A 258 -4.90 -9.07 18.31
CA GLU A 258 -5.31 -10.39 17.82
C GLU A 258 -5.76 -10.39 16.35
N HIS A 259 -5.61 -9.29 15.61
CA HIS A 259 -6.10 -9.12 14.24
C HIS A 259 -7.61 -9.38 14.05
N LYS A 260 -8.41 -9.17 15.13
CA LYS A 260 -9.86 -9.35 15.18
C LYS A 260 -10.65 -8.05 14.92
N VAL A 261 -10.08 -7.11 14.15
CA VAL A 261 -10.78 -5.88 13.78
C VAL A 261 -11.57 -6.09 12.48
N SER A 262 -12.83 -5.68 12.48
CA SER A 262 -13.67 -5.67 11.28
C SER A 262 -13.31 -4.47 10.40
N ASP A 263 -13.25 -4.69 9.09
CA ASP A 263 -13.04 -3.60 8.15
C ASP A 263 -14.36 -2.85 7.84
N TYR A 264 -14.24 -1.67 7.24
CA TYR A 264 -15.36 -0.77 6.92
C TYR A 264 -16.31 -1.35 5.86
N THR A 265 -15.82 -2.26 5.01
CA THR A 265 -16.66 -2.93 4.00
C THR A 265 -17.71 -3.78 4.71
N HIS A 266 -17.29 -4.54 5.72
CA HIS A 266 -18.20 -5.37 6.52
C HIS A 266 -19.23 -4.53 7.30
N TYR A 267 -18.83 -3.34 7.77
CA TYR A 267 -19.77 -2.40 8.39
C TYR A 267 -20.89 -2.00 7.42
N LEU A 268 -20.53 -1.59 6.19
CA LEU A 268 -21.50 -1.18 5.17
C LEU A 268 -22.36 -2.35 4.70
N GLU A 269 -21.79 -3.54 4.55
CA GLU A 269 -22.49 -4.78 4.21
C GLU A 269 -23.61 -5.08 5.21
N ASN A 270 -23.31 -5.05 6.51
CA ASN A 270 -24.32 -5.21 7.55
C ASN A 270 -25.38 -4.10 7.54
N LYS A 271 -24.98 -2.83 7.33
CA LYS A 271 -25.93 -1.70 7.25
C LYS A 271 -26.88 -1.80 6.07
N LEU A 272 -26.42 -2.40 4.97
CA LEU A 272 -27.17 -2.57 3.73
C LEU A 272 -27.84 -3.94 3.64
N ASN A 273 -27.70 -4.81 4.65
CA ASN A 273 -28.12 -6.20 4.62
C ASN A 273 -27.62 -6.92 3.33
N SER A 274 -26.31 -6.81 3.08
CA SER A 274 -25.65 -7.29 1.87
C SER A 274 -24.50 -8.24 2.19
N GLU A 275 -24.34 -9.28 1.38
CA GLU A 275 -23.18 -10.17 1.42
C GLU A 275 -22.01 -9.68 0.55
N SER A 276 -22.23 -8.67 -0.29
CA SER A 276 -21.18 -8.09 -1.11
C SER A 276 -21.47 -6.65 -1.51
N LEU A 277 -20.68 -5.74 -0.95
CA LEU A 277 -20.81 -4.31 -1.24
C LEU A 277 -20.67 -3.98 -2.73
N HIS A 278 -19.73 -4.62 -3.45
CA HIS A 278 -19.61 -4.47 -4.90
C HIS A 278 -20.87 -4.92 -5.66
N LYS A 279 -21.50 -6.05 -5.30
CA LYS A 279 -22.75 -6.48 -5.94
C LYS A 279 -23.88 -5.50 -5.67
N THR A 280 -24.00 -5.01 -4.44
CA THR A 280 -24.99 -3.98 -4.06
C THR A 280 -24.75 -2.68 -4.81
N PHE A 281 -23.50 -2.24 -4.96
CA PHE A 281 -23.17 -1.03 -5.72
C PHE A 281 -23.58 -1.16 -7.18
N LYS A 282 -23.36 -2.32 -7.82
CA LYS A 282 -23.80 -2.55 -9.20
C LYS A 282 -25.31 -2.46 -9.38
N LEU A 283 -26.09 -2.89 -8.38
CA LEU A 283 -27.55 -2.85 -8.42
C LEU A 283 -28.12 -1.48 -8.02
N SER A 284 -27.49 -0.82 -7.05
CA SER A 284 -27.97 0.44 -6.48
C SER A 284 -26.81 1.31 -5.98
N PRO A 285 -26.11 2.02 -6.89
CA PRO A 285 -24.98 2.89 -6.53
C PRO A 285 -25.37 3.94 -5.47
N ALA A 286 -26.54 4.56 -5.64
CA ALA A 286 -27.05 5.59 -4.73
C ALA A 286 -27.21 5.08 -3.29
N SER A 287 -27.61 3.83 -3.09
CA SER A 287 -27.78 3.25 -1.75
C SER A 287 -26.44 3.12 -1.02
N VAL A 288 -25.40 2.67 -1.72
CA VAL A 288 -24.04 2.55 -1.16
C VAL A 288 -23.44 3.92 -0.87
N ILE A 289 -23.55 4.86 -1.81
CA ILE A 289 -23.05 6.24 -1.64
C ILE A 289 -23.75 6.92 -0.46
N THR A 290 -25.08 6.77 -0.35
CA THR A 290 -25.85 7.30 0.79
C THR A 290 -25.40 6.68 2.12
N ALA A 291 -25.13 5.38 2.14
CA ALA A 291 -24.65 4.69 3.34
C ALA A 291 -23.25 5.18 3.76
N MET A 292 -22.37 5.46 2.79
CA MET A 292 -21.05 6.04 3.06
C MET A 292 -21.14 7.43 3.70
N GLN A 293 -22.08 8.27 3.24
CA GLN A 293 -22.28 9.64 3.76
C GLN A 293 -22.89 9.66 5.17
N LYS A 294 -23.75 8.68 5.50
CA LYS A 294 -24.41 8.56 6.82
C LYS A 294 -23.53 7.93 7.90
N ALA A 295 -22.34 7.41 7.56
CA ALA A 295 -21.51 6.62 8.47
C ALA A 295 -20.77 7.44 9.56
N LEU A 296 -21.07 8.72 9.76
CA LEU A 296 -20.39 9.62 10.71
C LEU A 296 -21.32 9.98 11.90
N PRO A 297 -20.84 9.99 13.17
CA PRO A 297 -19.47 9.77 13.63
C PRO A 297 -19.18 8.32 14.07
N LEU A 298 -18.05 7.80 13.59
CA LEU A 298 -17.46 6.47 13.83
C LEU A 298 -17.10 6.16 15.30
N GLN A 299 -17.36 7.07 16.25
CA GLN A 299 -16.85 7.01 17.62
C GLN A 299 -17.45 5.88 18.48
N THR A 300 -18.52 5.21 18.03
CA THR A 300 -19.31 4.30 18.87
C THR A 300 -19.67 2.97 18.21
N ALA A 301 -19.12 2.64 17.05
CA ALA A 301 -19.53 1.43 16.35
C ALA A 301 -19.01 0.17 17.08
N THR A 302 -19.92 -0.51 17.79
CA THR A 302 -19.73 -1.85 18.39
C THR A 302 -19.36 -2.94 17.36
N MET A 303 -19.35 -2.58 16.07
CA MET A 303 -19.00 -3.43 14.94
C MET A 303 -17.51 -3.43 14.59
N CYS A 304 -16.66 -2.76 15.38
CA CYS A 304 -15.21 -2.79 15.17
C CYS A 304 -14.58 -4.17 15.41
N ILE A 305 -15.21 -5.05 16.20
CA ILE A 305 -14.64 -6.34 16.57
C ILE A 305 -15.33 -7.46 15.77
N LYS A 306 -14.53 -8.29 15.09
CA LYS A 306 -14.99 -9.55 14.50
C LYS A 306 -15.40 -10.48 15.65
N LYS A 307 -16.67 -10.90 15.64
CA LYS A 307 -17.18 -11.91 16.57
C LYS A 307 -16.55 -13.27 16.30
#